data_AF-A0A8C3PH42-F1
#
_entry.id   AF-A0A8C3PH42-F1
#
_cell.length_a   1.000
_cell.length_b   1.000
_cell.length_c   1.000
_cell.angle_alpha   90.00
_cell.angle_beta   90.00
_cell.angle_gamma   90.00
#
_symmetry.space_group_name_H-M   'P 1'
#
loop_
_entity.id
_entity.type
_entity.pdbx_description
1 polymer ?
#
loop_
_entity_poly.entity_id
_entity_poly.type
_entity_poly.pdbx_seq_one_letter_code
_entity_poly.pdbx_strand_id
1 'polypeptide(L)'
;MLCFAPVLSCLKFLNLSCDYSFFLHLQTYDIQGNLQNDSQVTVSVIFENKSTSFLKSMELNVLDSLNTKMLRPEGSSVHDGIPVPFQLPPGISNEAQFVFTLQSIVMAQKLKGTLSFIVKNDEGSTHEKLDFKLHFSCASYLITTPCYSDAFAKLLESGDLHMSSIKVDGISISFQHLLAKICFHHHFSVVERVDSCASMYSRSIQGHHVCLLVKKGENSVSVDGKCNDSTLLSNLLDEMKETLSKC
;
A
#
# COMPACT_ATOMS: atom_id res chain seq x y z
N MET A 1 -3.68 21.01 18.40
CA MET A 1 -2.36 20.38 18.67
C MET A 1 -2.54 18.87 18.59
N LEU A 2 -2.46 18.31 17.39
CA LEU A 2 -2.49 16.87 17.12
C LEU A 2 -1.51 16.61 15.97
N CYS A 3 -0.22 16.66 16.27
CA CYS A 3 0.83 16.13 15.42
C CYS A 3 1.49 15.01 16.21
N PHE A 4 1.06 13.77 15.99
CA PHE A 4 1.87 12.57 16.18
C PHE A 4 1.14 11.44 15.44
N ALA A 5 1.43 11.30 14.14
CA ALA A 5 1.28 10.02 13.48
C ALA A 5 2.68 9.39 13.48
N PRO A 6 2.93 8.32 14.25
CA PRO A 6 4.18 7.59 14.15
C PRO A 6 4.24 6.90 12.77
N VAL A 7 5.44 6.82 12.22
CA VAL A 7 5.83 6.36 10.88
C VAL A 7 5.61 4.84 10.69
N LEU A 8 4.47 4.30 11.12
CA LEU A 8 4.17 2.86 11.14
C LEU A 8 2.85 2.49 10.44
N SER A 9 2.45 3.26 9.42
CA SER A 9 1.02 3.47 9.15
C SER A 9 0.43 2.93 7.83
N CYS A 10 0.99 1.92 7.14
CA CYS A 10 0.27 1.25 6.04
C CYS A 10 0.67 -0.21 5.76
N LEU A 11 0.88 -0.95 6.82
CA LEU A 11 1.31 -2.35 6.79
C LEU A 11 0.24 -3.28 6.16
N LYS A 12 0.47 -3.76 4.93
CA LYS A 12 -0.31 -4.81 4.26
C LYS A 12 0.23 -6.18 4.65
N PHE A 13 -0.65 -7.09 5.07
CA PHE A 13 -0.26 -8.44 5.46
C PHE A 13 -0.07 -9.34 4.25
N LEU A 14 1.05 -10.06 4.21
CA LEU A 14 1.24 -11.18 3.29
C LEU A 14 1.45 -12.46 4.08
N ASN A 15 0.39 -13.26 4.23
CA ASN A 15 0.54 -14.57 4.85
C ASN A 15 1.09 -15.55 3.80
N LEU A 16 2.39 -15.80 3.86
CA LEU A 16 3.03 -16.90 3.15
C LEU A 16 3.29 -18.02 4.15
N SER A 17 2.82 -19.22 3.82
CA SER A 17 3.12 -20.44 4.55
C SER A 17 3.79 -21.39 3.57
N CYS A 18 4.97 -21.90 3.93
CA CYS A 18 5.53 -23.09 3.29
C CYS A 18 5.00 -24.30 4.04
N ASP A 19 4.39 -25.25 3.34
CA ASP A 19 3.97 -26.50 3.97
C ASP A 19 5.21 -27.28 4.45
N TYR A 20 5.10 -27.80 5.68
CA TYR A 20 6.08 -28.61 6.43
C TYR A 20 7.29 -27.84 7.01
N SER A 21 7.18 -27.53 8.31
CA SER A 21 8.29 -27.25 9.25
C SER A 21 9.13 -25.98 9.08
N PHE A 22 8.91 -25.14 8.05
CA PHE A 22 9.67 -23.91 7.85
C PHE A 22 8.75 -22.69 7.69
N PHE A 23 8.63 -21.89 8.75
CA PHE A 23 7.85 -20.66 8.74
C PHE A 23 8.76 -19.45 8.52
N LEU A 24 9.16 -19.18 7.27
CA LEU A 24 9.57 -17.82 6.92
C LEU A 24 8.31 -17.02 6.65
N HIS A 25 8.00 -16.07 7.54
CA HIS A 25 6.79 -15.27 7.45
C HIS A 25 7.13 -13.91 6.84
N LEU A 26 6.59 -13.64 5.65
CA LEU A 26 6.68 -12.31 5.02
C LEU A 26 5.55 -11.44 5.56
N GLN A 27 5.55 -11.25 6.90
CA GLN A 27 4.35 -10.84 7.65
C GLN A 27 3.73 -9.55 7.14
N THR A 28 4.56 -8.65 6.62
CA THR A 28 4.12 -7.30 6.33
C THR A 28 4.98 -6.64 5.28
N TYR A 29 4.33 -6.00 4.32
CA TYR A 29 4.98 -5.04 3.45
C TYR A 29 4.24 -3.70 3.48
N ASP A 30 4.98 -2.64 3.28
CA ASP A 30 4.44 -1.29 3.10
C ASP A 30 4.94 -0.74 1.76
N ILE A 31 4.07 -0.02 1.06
CA ILE A 31 4.40 0.61 -0.23
C ILE A 31 4.26 2.11 -0.03
N GLN A 32 5.38 2.80 -0.11
CA GLN A 32 5.43 4.24 0.09
C GLN A 32 5.89 4.95 -1.18
N GLY A 33 5.15 5.97 -1.58
CA GLY A 33 5.55 6.89 -2.63
C GLY A 33 6.86 7.59 -2.34
N ASN A 34 7.75 7.65 -3.32
CA ASN A 34 8.96 8.45 -3.20
C ASN A 34 8.62 9.94 -3.42
N LEU A 35 8.73 10.76 -2.37
CA LEU A 35 8.43 12.19 -2.45
C LEU A 35 9.39 12.97 -3.36
N GLN A 36 10.58 12.43 -3.65
CA GLN A 36 11.57 13.05 -4.52
C GLN A 36 11.47 12.58 -5.98
N ASN A 37 10.78 11.46 -6.22
CA ASN A 37 10.60 10.89 -7.56
C ASN A 37 9.17 10.37 -7.72
N ASP A 38 8.36 11.14 -8.45
CA ASP A 38 6.93 10.91 -8.71
C ASP A 38 6.62 9.58 -9.44
N SER A 39 7.64 8.94 -10.00
CA SER A 39 7.56 7.66 -10.69
C SER A 39 8.07 6.48 -9.87
N GLN A 40 8.42 6.65 -8.59
CA GLN A 40 8.96 5.57 -7.78
C GLN A 40 8.19 5.32 -6.49
N VAL A 41 8.15 4.05 -6.09
CA VAL A 41 7.70 3.61 -4.77
C VAL A 41 8.77 2.72 -4.14
N THR A 42 8.87 2.82 -2.82
CA THR A 42 9.67 1.91 -2.00
C THR A 42 8.74 0.89 -1.37
N VAL A 43 9.04 -0.39 -1.58
CA VAL A 43 8.38 -1.51 -0.91
C VAL A 43 9.29 -1.99 0.22
N SER A 44 8.89 -1.71 1.45
CA SER A 44 9.51 -2.28 2.66
C SER A 44 8.94 -3.67 2.89
N VAL A 45 9.80 -4.67 3.07
CA VAL A 45 9.41 -6.05 3.34
C VAL A 45 10.08 -6.52 4.63
N ILE A 46 9.27 -6.95 5.59
CA ILE A 46 9.75 -7.56 6.82
C ILE A 46 9.85 -9.08 6.63
N PHE A 47 11.05 -9.60 6.82
CA PHE A 47 11.36 -11.03 6.78
C PHE A 47 11.52 -11.52 8.20
N GLU A 48 10.71 -12.50 8.61
CA GLU A 48 10.80 -13.12 9.92
C GLU A 48 11.08 -14.62 9.80
N ASN A 49 12.19 -15.07 10.37
CA ASN A 49 12.51 -16.48 10.44
C ASN A 49 11.91 -17.12 11.71
N LYS A 50 10.82 -17.85 11.57
CA LYS A 50 10.22 -18.62 12.67
C LYS A 50 10.65 -20.09 12.69
N SER A 51 11.59 -20.48 11.83
CA SER A 51 12.18 -21.82 11.87
C SER A 51 13.25 -21.91 12.96
N THR A 52 13.70 -23.13 13.26
CA THR A 52 14.85 -23.39 14.13
C THR A 52 16.19 -23.33 13.39
N SER A 53 16.16 -23.01 12.10
CA SER A 53 17.31 -23.12 11.19
C SER A 53 17.78 -21.77 10.72
N PHE A 54 19.04 -21.69 10.30
CA PHE A 54 19.63 -20.44 9.85
C PHE A 54 19.35 -20.22 8.36
N LEU A 55 18.83 -19.04 7.98
CA LEU A 55 18.53 -18.69 6.59
C LEU A 55 19.61 -17.76 6.04
N LYS A 56 20.16 -18.09 4.86
CA LYS A 56 21.18 -17.28 4.18
C LYS A 56 20.91 -17.20 2.68
N SER A 57 21.65 -16.33 2.01
CA SER A 57 21.58 -16.17 0.54
C SER A 57 20.14 -15.97 0.07
N MET A 58 19.40 -15.11 0.78
CA MET A 58 18.03 -14.75 0.41
C MET A 58 18.05 -13.82 -0.80
N GLU A 59 17.22 -14.13 -1.78
CA GLU A 59 17.06 -13.35 -3.00
C GLU A 59 15.57 -13.17 -3.29
N LEU A 60 15.15 -11.92 -3.42
CA LEU A 60 13.77 -11.55 -3.70
C LEU A 60 13.65 -11.08 -5.14
N ASN A 61 12.77 -11.71 -5.92
CA ASN A 61 12.40 -11.26 -7.25
C ASN A 61 10.91 -10.95 -7.31
N VAL A 62 10.53 -9.92 -8.07
CA VAL A 62 9.14 -9.60 -8.40
C VAL A 62 9.06 -9.37 -9.89
N LEU A 63 8.16 -10.10 -10.55
CA LEU A 63 7.96 -9.98 -11.99
C LEU A 63 7.44 -8.58 -12.34
N ASP A 64 8.07 -7.98 -13.33
CA ASP A 64 7.66 -6.70 -13.87
C ASP A 64 6.30 -6.82 -14.57
N SER A 65 5.57 -5.70 -14.61
CA SER A 65 4.42 -5.49 -15.46
C SER A 65 4.69 -4.34 -16.44
N LEU A 66 3.70 -4.01 -17.27
CA LEU A 66 3.75 -2.79 -18.08
C LEU A 66 3.87 -1.54 -17.21
N ASN A 67 3.18 -1.51 -16.07
CA ASN A 67 3.01 -0.31 -15.26
C ASN A 67 3.92 -0.25 -14.04
N THR A 68 4.58 -1.34 -13.66
CA THR A 68 5.42 -1.42 -12.46
C THR A 68 6.62 -2.31 -12.73
N LYS A 69 7.82 -1.78 -12.51
CA LYS A 69 9.08 -2.50 -12.72
C LYS A 69 9.93 -2.42 -11.47
N MET A 70 10.47 -3.55 -11.02
CA MET A 70 11.41 -3.55 -9.90
C MET A 70 12.74 -2.95 -10.36
N LEU A 71 13.26 -1.99 -9.62
CA LEU A 71 14.55 -1.37 -9.90
C LEU A 71 15.64 -2.40 -9.56
N ARG A 72 16.42 -2.78 -10.57
CA ARG A 72 17.49 -3.77 -10.44
C ARG A 72 18.85 -3.12 -10.69
N PRO A 73 19.94 -3.70 -10.16
CA PRO A 73 21.29 -3.28 -10.50
C PRO A 73 21.54 -3.32 -12.01
N GLU A 74 22.46 -2.47 -12.49
CA GLU A 74 22.84 -2.46 -13.90
C GLU A 74 23.38 -3.83 -14.33
N GLY A 75 22.89 -4.32 -15.47
CA GLY A 75 23.25 -5.63 -16.03
C GLY A 75 22.40 -6.80 -15.53
N SER A 76 21.49 -6.60 -14.57
CA SER A 76 20.55 -7.63 -14.12
C SER A 76 19.36 -7.81 -15.08
N SER A 77 18.95 -9.05 -15.26
CA SER A 77 17.73 -9.46 -15.96
C SER A 77 16.50 -9.39 -15.06
N VAL A 78 15.30 -9.36 -15.66
CA VAL A 78 14.00 -9.45 -14.94
C VAL A 78 13.83 -10.77 -14.17
N HIS A 79 14.61 -11.79 -14.52
CA HIS A 79 14.61 -13.08 -13.84
C HIS A 79 15.56 -13.13 -12.64
N ASP A 80 16.47 -12.17 -12.53
CA ASP A 80 17.46 -12.12 -11.46
C ASP A 80 16.81 -11.55 -10.19
N GLY A 81 17.00 -12.27 -9.08
CA GLY A 81 16.59 -11.81 -7.76
C GLY A 81 17.52 -10.73 -7.22
N ILE A 82 16.96 -9.83 -6.43
CA ILE A 82 17.74 -8.85 -5.68
C ILE A 82 18.18 -9.50 -4.37
N PRO A 83 19.49 -9.54 -4.08
CA PRO A 83 19.99 -10.13 -2.85
C PRO A 83 19.52 -9.31 -1.64
N VAL A 84 19.02 -10.01 -0.63
CA VAL A 84 18.70 -9.43 0.68
C VAL A 84 20.00 -9.28 1.46
N PRO A 85 20.35 -8.08 1.96
CA PRO A 85 21.69 -7.77 2.47
C PRO A 85 21.95 -8.27 3.89
N PHE A 86 21.28 -9.35 4.31
CA PHE A 86 21.43 -9.96 5.62
C PHE A 86 21.11 -11.44 5.57
N GLN A 87 21.40 -12.10 6.68
CA GLN A 87 21.01 -13.47 6.96
C GLN A 87 20.05 -13.46 8.14
N LEU A 88 19.18 -14.47 8.26
CA LEU A 88 18.21 -14.55 9.34
C LEU A 88 18.48 -15.77 10.22
N PRO A 89 19.04 -15.59 11.43
CA PRO A 89 19.04 -16.61 12.46
C PRO A 89 17.62 -17.00 12.90
N PRO A 90 17.46 -18.14 13.58
CA PRO A 90 16.18 -18.56 14.17
C PRO A 90 15.56 -17.49 15.07
N GLY A 91 14.27 -17.21 14.89
CA GLY A 91 13.50 -16.27 15.70
C GLY A 91 13.76 -14.78 15.42
N ILE A 92 14.58 -14.45 14.43
CA ILE A 92 14.94 -13.06 14.10
C ILE A 92 14.09 -12.54 12.95
N SER A 93 13.68 -11.27 13.06
CA SER A 93 13.10 -10.49 11.99
C SER A 93 14.03 -9.35 11.55
N ASN A 94 13.98 -9.03 10.26
CA ASN A 94 14.67 -7.86 9.71
C ASN A 94 13.93 -7.32 8.48
N GLU A 95 14.18 -6.06 8.13
CA GLU A 95 13.53 -5.37 7.01
C GLU A 95 14.50 -5.18 5.83
N ALA A 96 14.02 -5.40 4.60
CA ALA A 96 14.69 -4.94 3.39
C ALA A 96 13.76 -4.08 2.54
N GLN A 97 14.35 -3.14 1.81
CA GLN A 97 13.62 -2.21 0.95
C GLN A 97 13.93 -2.47 -0.51
N PHE A 98 12.89 -2.44 -1.34
CA PHE A 98 12.97 -2.65 -2.77
C PHE A 98 12.30 -1.49 -3.49
N VAL A 99 13.00 -0.88 -4.44
CA VAL A 99 12.46 0.24 -5.20
C VAL A 99 11.78 -0.27 -6.46
N PHE A 100 10.63 0.31 -6.80
CA PHE A 100 9.92 0.05 -8.03
C PHE A 100 9.68 1.35 -8.79
N THR A 101 9.82 1.30 -10.10
CA THR A 101 9.46 2.37 -11.02
C THR A 101 8.06 2.12 -11.58
N LEU A 102 7.25 3.16 -11.67
CA LEU A 102 5.84 3.13 -12.05
C LEU A 102 5.64 3.92 -13.34
N GLN A 103 4.97 3.32 -14.32
CA GLN A 103 4.50 4.03 -15.51
C GLN A 103 3.10 4.60 -15.30
N SER A 104 2.21 3.84 -14.65
CA SER A 104 0.84 4.26 -14.40
C SER A 104 0.32 3.72 -13.08
N ILE A 105 -0.41 4.57 -12.37
CA ILE A 105 -0.98 4.29 -11.05
C ILE A 105 -2.49 4.13 -11.05
N VAL A 106 -3.13 4.31 -12.21
CA VAL A 106 -4.59 4.43 -12.33
C VAL A 106 -5.32 3.10 -12.12
N MET A 107 -4.59 1.97 -12.11
CA MET A 107 -5.11 0.63 -11.88
C MET A 107 -4.27 -0.12 -10.84
N ALA A 108 -4.96 -0.86 -9.97
CA ALA A 108 -4.33 -1.77 -9.03
C ALA A 108 -3.62 -2.93 -9.75
N GLN A 109 -2.51 -3.39 -9.18
CA GLN A 109 -1.67 -4.43 -9.75
C GLN A 109 -1.32 -5.48 -8.71
N LYS A 110 -1.39 -6.75 -9.11
CA LYS A 110 -0.94 -7.89 -8.32
C LYS A 110 0.28 -8.51 -8.99
N LEU A 111 1.47 -8.19 -8.48
CA LEU A 111 2.72 -8.70 -9.04
C LEU A 111 3.11 -9.99 -8.33
N LYS A 112 3.46 -11.01 -9.12
CA LYS A 112 3.99 -12.26 -8.58
C LYS A 112 5.45 -12.05 -8.20
N GLY A 113 5.82 -12.50 -7.02
CA GLY A 113 7.20 -12.50 -6.55
C GLY A 113 7.63 -13.87 -6.07
N THR A 114 8.93 -14.05 -5.93
CA THR A 114 9.56 -15.26 -5.45
C THR A 114 10.68 -14.90 -4.49
N LEU A 115 10.74 -15.60 -3.35
CA LEU A 115 11.83 -15.48 -2.39
C LEU A 115 12.58 -16.81 -2.35
N SER A 116 13.80 -16.80 -2.86
CA SER A 116 14.69 -17.96 -2.82
C SER A 116 15.66 -17.81 -1.65
N PHE A 117 15.97 -18.89 -0.94
CA PHE A 117 16.93 -18.85 0.17
C PHE A 117 17.56 -20.22 0.43
N ILE A 118 18.64 -20.21 1.20
CA ILE A 118 19.31 -21.42 1.64
C ILE A 118 19.03 -21.62 3.13
N VAL A 119 18.49 -22.78 3.47
CA VAL A 119 18.32 -23.23 4.85
C VAL A 119 19.56 -24.01 5.24
N LYS A 120 20.21 -23.63 6.35
CA LYS A 120 21.33 -24.36 6.92
C LYS A 120 20.90 -25.11 8.18
N ASN A 121 21.05 -26.44 8.12
CA ASN A 121 20.78 -27.37 9.22
C ASN A 121 22.05 -28.15 9.56
N ASP A 122 22.00 -28.94 10.64
CA ASP A 122 23.11 -29.80 11.06
C ASP A 122 23.46 -30.87 10.01
N GLU A 123 22.49 -31.25 9.17
CA GLU A 123 22.63 -32.26 8.11
C GLU A 123 23.10 -31.68 6.76
N GLY A 124 23.18 -30.36 6.61
CA GLY A 124 23.61 -29.73 5.36
C GLY A 124 22.91 -28.42 5.02
N SER A 125 22.79 -28.13 3.73
CA SER A 125 22.10 -26.93 3.23
C SER A 125 21.10 -27.31 2.14
N THR A 126 19.86 -26.83 2.25
CA THR A 126 18.82 -26.99 1.22
C THR A 126 18.49 -25.64 0.59
N HIS A 127 18.09 -25.66 -0.68
CA HIS A 127 17.60 -24.49 -1.39
C HIS A 127 16.08 -24.51 -1.40
N GLU A 128 15.48 -23.47 -0.85
CA GLU A 128 14.03 -23.31 -0.76
C GLU A 128 13.57 -22.10 -1.56
N LYS A 129 12.30 -22.13 -1.97
CA LYS A 129 11.68 -21.06 -2.73
C LYS A 129 10.23 -20.87 -2.30
N LEU A 130 9.85 -19.62 -2.06
CA LEU A 130 8.49 -19.22 -1.72
C LEU A 130 7.92 -18.29 -2.78
N ASP A 131 6.77 -18.65 -3.30
CA ASP A 131 6.03 -17.80 -4.24
C ASP A 131 5.07 -16.89 -3.47
N PHE A 132 4.98 -15.63 -3.89
CA PHE A 132 4.20 -14.61 -3.21
C PHE A 132 3.57 -13.61 -4.18
N LYS A 133 2.68 -12.74 -3.68
CA LYS A 133 2.04 -11.70 -4.51
C LYS A 133 2.03 -10.35 -3.80
N LEU A 134 2.63 -9.34 -4.39
CA LEU A 134 2.50 -7.96 -3.90
C LEU A 134 1.28 -7.30 -4.53
N HIS A 135 0.47 -6.64 -3.70
CA HIS A 135 -0.71 -5.92 -4.14
C HIS A 135 -0.49 -4.41 -4.06
N PHE A 136 -0.18 -3.83 -5.21
CA PHE A 136 -0.08 -2.39 -5.41
C PHE A 136 -1.48 -1.86 -5.71
N SER A 137 -2.14 -1.32 -4.70
CA SER A 137 -3.49 -0.75 -4.83
C SER A 137 -3.40 0.73 -5.22
N CYS A 138 -4.45 1.31 -5.78
CA CYS A 138 -4.49 2.73 -6.12
C CYS A 138 -4.26 3.61 -4.89
N ALA A 139 -4.80 3.20 -3.74
CA ALA A 139 -4.53 3.85 -2.45
C ALA A 139 -3.04 3.83 -2.06
N SER A 140 -2.26 2.83 -2.49
CA SER A 140 -0.81 2.74 -2.16
C SER A 140 0.02 3.84 -2.82
N TYR A 141 -0.53 4.48 -3.84
CA TYR A 141 0.11 5.58 -4.56
C TYR A 141 -0.34 6.95 -4.05
N LEU A 142 -1.22 6.99 -3.04
CA LEU A 142 -1.65 8.22 -2.40
C LEU A 142 -0.72 8.61 -1.27
N ILE A 143 -0.47 9.91 -1.16
CA ILE A 143 0.33 10.54 -0.12
C ILE A 143 -0.60 11.42 0.71
N THR A 144 -0.57 11.24 2.02
CA THR A 144 -1.23 12.14 2.96
C THR A 144 -0.65 13.54 2.84
N THR A 145 -1.37 14.40 2.13
CA THR A 145 -0.97 15.77 1.84
C THR A 145 -1.96 16.70 2.55
N PRO A 146 -1.50 17.56 3.47
CA PRO A 146 -2.37 18.57 4.07
C PRO A 146 -2.92 19.53 3.00
N CYS A 147 -4.19 19.91 3.13
CA CYS A 147 -4.81 20.91 2.27
C CYS A 147 -5.71 21.82 3.12
N TYR A 148 -5.48 23.13 3.03
CA TYR A 148 -6.28 24.13 3.72
C TYR A 148 -7.61 24.34 2.98
N SER A 149 -8.65 24.74 3.71
CA SER A 149 -10.01 24.87 3.17
C SER A 149 -10.12 25.82 1.97
N ASP A 150 -9.33 26.90 1.94
CA ASP A 150 -9.31 27.86 0.84
C ASP A 150 -8.66 27.28 -0.44
N ALA A 151 -7.57 26.54 -0.29
CA ALA A 151 -6.93 25.82 -1.38
C ALA A 151 -7.82 24.69 -1.91
N PHE A 152 -8.51 23.99 -1.01
CA PHE A 152 -9.47 22.94 -1.38
C PHE A 152 -10.66 23.51 -2.16
N ALA A 153 -11.23 24.64 -1.74
CA ALA A 153 -12.32 25.31 -2.45
C ALA A 153 -11.90 25.70 -3.87
N LYS A 154 -10.74 26.35 -4.03
CA LYS A 154 -10.18 26.72 -5.34
C LYS A 154 -9.98 25.51 -6.26
N LEU A 155 -9.52 24.40 -5.70
CA LEU A 155 -9.33 23.15 -6.44
C LEU A 155 -10.67 22.59 -6.94
N LEU A 156 -11.73 22.68 -6.13
CA LEU A 156 -13.08 22.25 -6.54
C LEU A 156 -13.72 23.16 -7.59
N GLU A 157 -13.37 24.44 -7.57
CA GLU A 157 -13.84 25.46 -8.53
C GLU A 157 -13.16 25.37 -9.89
N SER A 158 -12.01 24.71 -10.01
CA SER A 158 -11.23 24.66 -11.25
C SER A 158 -11.93 23.94 -12.41
N GLY A 159 -12.98 23.15 -12.14
CA GLY A 159 -13.79 22.49 -13.16
C GLY A 159 -13.16 21.25 -13.83
N ASP A 160 -11.85 21.03 -13.64
CA ASP A 160 -11.08 19.95 -14.28
C ASP A 160 -11.12 18.61 -13.51
N LEU A 161 -12.17 18.38 -12.71
CA LEU A 161 -12.30 17.19 -11.88
C LEU A 161 -13.46 16.32 -12.34
N HIS A 162 -13.15 15.07 -12.66
CA HIS A 162 -14.14 14.01 -12.86
C HIS A 162 -14.76 13.64 -11.52
N MET A 163 -16.05 13.33 -11.53
CA MET A 163 -16.82 12.99 -10.33
C MET A 163 -17.27 11.52 -10.39
N SER A 164 -17.16 10.84 -9.25
CA SER A 164 -17.70 9.49 -9.05
C SER A 164 -18.17 9.36 -7.60
N SER A 165 -19.03 8.40 -7.30
CA SER A 165 -19.55 8.22 -5.94
C SER A 165 -19.81 6.76 -5.62
N ILE A 166 -19.71 6.43 -4.33
CA ILE A 166 -20.11 5.13 -3.79
C ILE A 166 -21.04 5.33 -2.60
N LYS A 167 -21.87 4.32 -2.35
CA LYS A 167 -22.63 4.18 -1.11
C LYS A 167 -22.42 2.78 -0.55
N VAL A 168 -22.20 2.71 0.76
CA VAL A 168 -22.04 1.46 1.51
C VAL A 168 -23.05 1.45 2.65
N ASP A 169 -23.92 0.46 2.65
CA ASP A 169 -24.90 0.23 3.71
C ASP A 169 -24.34 -0.73 4.78
N GLY A 170 -25.01 -0.83 5.92
CA GLY A 170 -24.61 -1.69 7.03
C GLY A 170 -23.53 -1.12 7.94
N ILE A 171 -23.16 0.15 7.76
CA ILE A 171 -22.10 0.80 8.54
C ILE A 171 -22.65 1.32 9.86
N SER A 172 -22.24 0.70 10.96
CA SER A 172 -22.69 1.05 12.32
C SER A 172 -21.63 1.77 13.16
N ILE A 173 -20.38 1.82 12.71
CA ILE A 173 -19.30 2.50 13.43
C ILE A 173 -19.49 4.02 13.51
N SER A 174 -18.87 4.65 14.52
CA SER A 174 -18.91 6.10 14.68
C SER A 174 -18.25 6.82 13.50
N PHE A 175 -18.71 8.04 13.21
CA PHE A 175 -18.16 8.84 12.10
C PHE A 175 -16.65 9.14 12.29
N GLN A 176 -16.19 9.31 13.54
CA GLN A 176 -14.78 9.49 13.84
C GLN A 176 -13.94 8.25 13.47
N HIS A 177 -14.41 7.05 13.81
CA HIS A 177 -13.70 5.81 13.46
C HIS A 177 -13.73 5.56 11.95
N LEU A 178 -14.81 5.93 11.28
CA LEU A 178 -14.92 5.87 9.83
C LEU A 178 -13.86 6.74 9.14
N LEU A 179 -13.76 8.01 9.53
CA LEU A 179 -12.74 8.92 9.00
C LEU A 179 -11.33 8.44 9.31
N ALA A 180 -11.08 7.95 10.54
CA ALA A 180 -9.77 7.40 10.92
C ALA A 180 -9.37 6.21 10.02
N LYS A 181 -10.30 5.32 9.68
CA LYS A 181 -10.06 4.21 8.74
C LYS A 181 -9.74 4.71 7.33
N ILE A 182 -10.45 5.72 6.84
CA ILE A 182 -10.18 6.31 5.52
C ILE A 182 -8.79 6.97 5.52
N CYS A 183 -8.45 7.75 6.54
CA CYS A 183 -7.12 8.35 6.68
C CYS A 183 -6.02 7.28 6.70
N PHE A 184 -6.23 6.22 7.48
CA PHE A 184 -5.23 5.16 7.68
C PHE A 184 -5.03 4.29 6.43
N HIS A 185 -6.11 3.80 5.81
CA HIS A 185 -6.00 2.85 4.69
C HIS A 185 -5.88 3.51 3.32
N HIS A 186 -6.30 4.77 3.19
CA HIS A 186 -6.39 5.46 1.90
C HIS A 186 -5.59 6.77 1.87
N HIS A 187 -4.82 7.08 2.92
CA HIS A 187 -3.92 8.23 2.98
C HIS A 187 -4.60 9.58 2.75
N PHE A 188 -5.85 9.74 3.17
CA PHE A 188 -6.55 11.03 3.15
C PHE A 188 -6.27 11.84 4.42
N SER A 189 -6.31 13.17 4.27
CA SER A 189 -6.36 14.11 5.38
C SER A 189 -7.75 14.74 5.46
N VAL A 190 -8.24 15.01 6.67
CA VAL A 190 -9.49 15.74 6.88
C VAL A 190 -9.21 17.23 6.68
N VAL A 191 -9.91 17.86 5.74
CA VAL A 191 -9.84 19.30 5.46
C VAL A 191 -10.79 20.05 6.39
N GLU A 192 -12.03 19.59 6.45
CA GLU A 192 -13.07 20.15 7.28
C GLU A 192 -14.08 19.07 7.66
N ARG A 193 -14.77 19.29 8.78
CA ARG A 193 -15.81 18.41 9.26
C ARG A 193 -16.93 19.23 9.87
N VAL A 194 -18.16 18.93 9.46
CA VAL A 194 -19.40 19.48 10.02
C VAL A 194 -20.35 18.31 10.27
N ASP A 195 -20.70 18.09 11.54
CA ASP A 195 -21.55 16.98 11.98
C ASP A 195 -21.06 15.59 11.51
N SER A 196 -21.87 14.94 10.66
CA SER A 196 -21.65 13.64 10.02
C SER A 196 -21.18 13.78 8.56
N CYS A 197 -20.66 14.95 8.20
CA CYS A 197 -20.11 15.27 6.90
C CYS A 197 -18.64 15.70 7.04
N ALA A 198 -17.77 15.26 6.14
CA ALA A 198 -16.37 15.67 6.10
C ALA A 198 -15.85 15.80 4.68
N SER A 199 -15.11 16.87 4.44
CA SER A 199 -14.31 17.04 3.22
C SER A 199 -12.91 16.50 3.51
N MET A 200 -12.40 15.66 2.63
CA MET A 200 -11.08 15.04 2.75
C MET A 200 -10.27 15.23 1.48
N TYR A 201 -8.95 15.24 1.62
CA TYR A 201 -8.05 15.44 0.50
C TYR A 201 -6.85 14.51 0.57
N SER A 202 -6.43 14.02 -0.60
CA SER A 202 -5.18 13.31 -0.80
C SER A 202 -4.60 13.66 -2.17
N ARG A 203 -3.33 13.31 -2.38
CA ARG A 203 -2.65 13.53 -3.65
C ARG A 203 -1.87 12.27 -4.00
N SER A 204 -1.94 11.86 -5.26
CA SER A 204 -1.11 10.75 -5.73
C SER A 204 0.36 11.16 -5.90
N ILE A 205 1.28 10.19 -5.93
CA ILE A 205 2.69 10.39 -6.23
C ILE A 205 2.92 11.08 -7.59
N GLN A 206 2.06 10.81 -8.58
CA GLN A 206 2.10 11.42 -9.91
C GLN A 206 1.33 12.74 -10.00
N GLY A 207 0.95 13.31 -8.85
CA GLY A 207 0.39 14.66 -8.76
C GLY A 207 -1.13 14.78 -8.92
N HIS A 208 -1.85 13.71 -9.25
CA HIS A 208 -3.32 13.72 -9.31
C HIS A 208 -3.93 14.13 -7.96
N HIS A 209 -4.81 15.12 -7.98
CA HIS A 209 -5.54 15.56 -6.81
C HIS A 209 -6.78 14.69 -6.61
N VAL A 210 -7.05 14.29 -5.37
CA VAL A 210 -8.25 13.53 -5.02
C VAL A 210 -8.96 14.20 -3.85
N CYS A 211 -10.18 14.64 -4.09
CA CYS A 211 -11.06 15.27 -3.12
C CYS A 211 -12.22 14.32 -2.81
N LEU A 212 -12.56 14.15 -1.53
CA LEU A 212 -13.71 13.37 -1.10
C LEU A 212 -14.65 14.20 -0.25
N LEU A 213 -15.94 13.91 -0.36
CA LEU A 213 -16.99 14.35 0.53
C LEU A 213 -17.64 13.10 1.13
N VAL A 214 -17.36 12.85 2.41
CA VAL A 214 -17.84 11.69 3.14
C VAL A 214 -19.04 12.10 3.97
N LYS A 215 -20.19 11.45 3.76
CA LYS A 215 -21.43 11.69 4.52
C LYS A 215 -21.87 10.39 5.17
N LYS A 216 -22.00 10.40 6.50
CA LYS A 216 -22.54 9.27 7.26
C LYS A 216 -24.03 9.48 7.51
N GLY A 217 -24.85 8.53 7.05
CA GLY A 217 -26.26 8.37 7.44
C GLY A 217 -26.40 7.50 8.70
N GLU A 218 -27.62 7.06 9.01
CA GLU A 218 -27.89 6.23 10.19
C GLU A 218 -27.09 4.91 10.13
N ASN A 219 -27.34 4.10 9.09
CA ASN A 219 -26.69 2.80 8.85
C ASN A 219 -25.99 2.74 7.48
N SER A 220 -25.52 3.87 6.95
CA SER A 220 -24.81 3.93 5.68
C SER A 220 -23.79 5.05 5.63
N VAL A 221 -22.87 4.96 4.67
CA VAL A 221 -21.96 6.04 4.28
C VAL A 221 -22.04 6.23 2.78
N SER A 222 -22.10 7.49 2.34
CA SER A 222 -21.83 7.86 0.95
C SER A 222 -20.51 8.61 0.86
N VAL A 223 -19.74 8.31 -0.18
CA VAL A 223 -18.49 9.01 -0.49
C VAL A 223 -18.62 9.55 -1.91
N ASP A 224 -18.67 10.87 -2.03
CA ASP A 224 -18.59 11.56 -3.31
C ASP A 224 -17.13 11.93 -3.55
N GLY A 225 -16.57 11.54 -4.68
CA GLY A 225 -15.17 11.77 -5.02
C GLY A 225 -15.01 12.65 -6.25
N LYS A 226 -13.93 13.42 -6.27
CA LYS A 226 -13.50 14.25 -7.40
C LYS A 226 -11.99 14.09 -7.63
N CYS A 227 -11.59 13.89 -8.89
CA CYS A 227 -10.20 13.66 -9.26
C CYS A 227 -9.91 14.14 -10.69
N ASN A 228 -8.68 14.55 -10.97
CA ASN A 228 -8.25 14.88 -12.34
C ASN A 228 -8.16 13.66 -13.27
N ASP A 229 -8.13 12.43 -12.72
CA ASP A 229 -8.19 11.18 -13.48
C ASP A 229 -9.39 10.35 -13.04
N SER A 230 -10.28 10.04 -14.00
CA SER A 230 -11.54 9.34 -13.75
C SER A 230 -11.36 7.85 -13.42
N THR A 231 -10.36 7.20 -14.02
CA THR A 231 -10.11 5.77 -13.86
C THR A 231 -9.48 5.51 -12.49
N LEU A 232 -8.50 6.34 -12.11
CA LEU A 232 -7.92 6.34 -10.78
C LEU A 232 -8.99 6.53 -9.72
N LEU A 233 -9.89 7.51 -9.90
CA LEU A 233 -10.96 7.77 -8.95
C LEU A 233 -11.91 6.59 -8.77
N SER A 234 -12.35 5.99 -9.88
CA SER A 234 -13.25 4.83 -9.82
C SER A 234 -12.63 3.67 -9.04
N ASN A 235 -11.38 3.33 -9.36
CA ASN A 235 -10.67 2.24 -8.69
C ASN A 235 -10.40 2.55 -7.21
N LEU A 236 -10.07 3.80 -6.86
CA LEU A 236 -9.91 4.23 -5.47
C LEU A 236 -11.21 4.09 -4.66
N LEU A 237 -12.34 4.49 -5.25
CA LEU A 237 -13.63 4.35 -4.59
C LEU A 237 -14.02 2.87 -4.45
N ASP A 238 -13.73 2.01 -5.41
CA ASP A 238 -13.95 0.57 -5.29
C ASP A 238 -13.11 -0.05 -4.15
N GLU A 239 -11.82 0.31 -4.06
CA GLU A 239 -10.95 -0.10 -2.93
C GLU A 239 -11.47 0.43 -1.58
N MET A 240 -11.98 1.66 -1.56
CA MET A 240 -12.57 2.25 -0.37
C MET A 240 -13.85 1.52 0.02
N LYS A 241 -14.71 1.17 -0.93
CA LYS A 241 -15.92 0.38 -0.70
C LYS A 241 -15.60 -0.97 -0.06
N GLU A 242 -14.56 -1.68 -0.54
CA GLU A 242 -14.10 -2.93 0.08
C GLU A 242 -13.54 -2.75 1.50
N THR A 243 -12.93 -1.61 1.79
CA THR A 243 -12.43 -1.29 3.13
C THR A 243 -13.58 -0.98 4.08
N LEU A 244 -14.54 -0.18 3.61
CA LEU A 244 -15.69 0.26 4.38
C LEU A 244 -16.68 -0.87 4.65
N SER A 245 -16.87 -1.81 3.71
CA SER A 245 -17.76 -2.96 3.91
C SER A 245 -17.34 -3.92 5.03
N LYS A 246 -16.11 -3.79 5.54
CA LYS A 246 -15.58 -4.55 6.67
C LYS A 246 -15.75 -3.81 8.02
N CYS A 247 -16.57 -2.76 8.05
CA CYS A 247 -16.78 -1.90 9.22
C CYS A 247 -18.10 -2.16 9.92
#